data_AF-A0A396S3I0-F1
#
_entry.id   AF-A0A396S3I0-F1
#
_cell.length_a   1.000
_cell.length_b   1.000
_cell.length_c   1.000
_cell.angle_alpha   90.00
_cell.angle_beta   90.00
_cell.angle_gamma   90.00
#
_symmetry.space_group_name_H-M   'P 1'
#
loop_
_entity.id
_entity.type
_entity.pdbx_description
1 polymer ?
#
loop_
_entity_poly.entity_id
_entity_poly.type
_entity_poly.pdbx_seq_one_letter_code
_entity_poly.pdbx_strand_id
1 'polypeptide(L)'
;MLLQLYEEIIERVGVGIHAVDQVGKTIIYNKKMREMEAMNEEDVLHKNVRDVFRFQDNQSSTLLHSLEQGEEVVNVKQTYFNNRGVEITTINQTFPFKINDEIHAAVEMATDVTKMERLMRRNHQQTNTHFTFHHIIGKSGELQEVINLAKRATRTNSSVLIIGETGTGKELFAQSIHSESNRANAPFISQNCAALPDSLIEGILFGTAKGAFTGAIDQPGLFEQAQGGTLLLDELNSLNIPLQSKLLRVLQERKVRRVGGTKEIPIDVRVIATMNEDPIDAIANNRLRKDLYYRLAVVTLFIPPLRDRISDISVLLENFITKYNELFKLEVKGVSNEVLHFFESHHWPGNVRELEHVIEASLNLINHEETIEFHHLPYQYRKRETKTSNPATRLLQADSNYNTHLSDQLALFEKRYIQHFLQKNNYHITNTAKELGISRQSLQYRMKRLNMQINFIQ
;
A
#
# COMPACT_ATOMS: atom_id res chain seq x y z
N MET A 1 -48.79 -14.99 -4.18
CA MET A 1 -48.29 -14.49 -2.88
C MET A 1 -47.13 -15.31 -2.34
N LEU A 2 -47.30 -16.57 -1.90
CA LEU A 2 -46.19 -17.33 -1.28
C LEU A 2 -45.04 -17.61 -2.26
N LEU A 3 -45.35 -17.99 -3.51
CA LEU A 3 -44.34 -18.20 -4.57
C LEU A 3 -43.53 -16.92 -4.84
N GLN A 4 -44.23 -15.80 -5.04
CA GLN A 4 -43.61 -14.47 -5.24
C GLN A 4 -42.75 -14.04 -4.06
N LEU A 5 -43.12 -14.41 -2.83
CA LEU A 5 -42.32 -14.12 -1.64
C LEU A 5 -41.00 -14.92 -1.66
N TYR A 6 -41.04 -16.20 -2.05
CA TYR A 6 -39.83 -17.02 -2.18
C TYR A 6 -38.93 -16.52 -3.31
N GLU A 7 -39.50 -16.15 -4.46
CA GLU A 7 -38.76 -15.52 -5.57
C GLU A 7 -38.03 -14.26 -5.10
N GLU A 8 -38.72 -13.37 -4.37
CA GLU A 8 -38.13 -12.14 -3.84
C GLU A 8 -37.00 -12.41 -2.82
N ILE A 9 -37.14 -13.45 -1.99
CA ILE A 9 -36.10 -13.87 -1.04
C ILE A 9 -34.86 -14.39 -1.78
N ILE A 10 -35.06 -15.28 -2.74
CA ILE A 10 -34.00 -15.86 -3.57
C ILE A 10 -33.25 -14.76 -4.32
N GLU A 11 -33.96 -13.74 -4.78
CA GLU A 11 -33.38 -12.64 -5.54
C GLU A 11 -32.57 -11.65 -4.70
N ARG A 12 -32.84 -11.56 -3.39
CA ARG A 12 -32.19 -10.61 -2.47
C ARG A 12 -31.12 -11.24 -1.57
N VAL A 13 -30.99 -12.56 -1.51
CA VAL A 13 -29.99 -13.19 -0.65
C VAL A 13 -28.56 -12.89 -1.11
N GLY A 14 -27.63 -12.75 -0.16
CA GLY A 14 -26.22 -12.45 -0.44
C GLY A 14 -25.40 -13.63 -1.00
N VAL A 15 -26.05 -14.76 -1.29
CA VAL A 15 -25.45 -16.01 -1.81
C VAL A 15 -25.97 -16.26 -3.22
N GLY A 16 -25.11 -16.74 -4.12
CA GLY A 16 -25.52 -17.14 -5.46
C GLY A 16 -26.42 -18.37 -5.40
N ILE A 17 -27.59 -18.33 -6.03
CA ILE A 17 -28.49 -19.47 -6.15
C ILE A 17 -28.64 -19.82 -7.63
N HIS A 18 -28.23 -21.04 -7.97
CA HIS A 18 -28.36 -21.61 -9.31
C HIS A 18 -29.02 -22.98 -9.21
N ALA A 19 -30.11 -23.22 -9.94
CA ALA A 19 -30.73 -24.54 -10.02
C ALA A 19 -30.87 -25.01 -11.46
N VAL A 20 -30.77 -26.32 -11.66
CA VAL A 20 -30.96 -26.98 -12.96
C VAL A 20 -32.05 -28.05 -12.88
N ASP A 21 -32.76 -28.26 -13.99
CA ASP A 21 -33.71 -29.37 -14.14
C ASP A 21 -33.02 -30.73 -14.37
N GLN A 22 -33.83 -31.78 -14.57
CA GLN A 22 -33.40 -33.17 -14.83
C GLN A 22 -32.48 -33.34 -16.05
N VAL A 23 -32.51 -32.40 -17.00
CA VAL A 23 -31.67 -32.45 -18.20
C VAL A 23 -30.50 -31.45 -18.13
N GLY A 24 -30.29 -30.82 -16.98
CA GLY A 24 -29.19 -29.90 -16.73
C GLY A 24 -29.41 -28.49 -17.28
N LYS A 25 -30.65 -28.09 -17.59
CA LYS A 25 -30.99 -26.72 -17.98
C LYS A 25 -31.26 -25.85 -16.78
N THR A 26 -30.73 -24.63 -16.80
CA THR A 26 -30.94 -23.65 -15.72
C THR A 26 -32.41 -23.25 -15.58
N ILE A 27 -32.94 -23.38 -14.36
CA ILE A 27 -34.31 -23.01 -13.98
C ILE A 27 -34.38 -21.92 -12.91
N ILE A 28 -33.32 -21.73 -12.12
CA ILE A 28 -33.18 -20.62 -11.16
C ILE A 28 -31.79 -20.04 -11.31
N TYR A 29 -31.69 -18.71 -11.38
CA TYR A 29 -30.42 -18.00 -11.47
C TYR A 29 -30.59 -16.59 -10.90
N ASN A 30 -30.27 -16.43 -9.61
CA ASN A 30 -30.62 -15.22 -8.88
C ASN A 30 -29.70 -14.02 -9.21
N LYS A 31 -30.10 -12.83 -8.74
CA LYS A 31 -29.30 -11.60 -8.84
C LYS A 31 -27.84 -11.80 -8.46
N LYS A 32 -27.58 -12.54 -7.38
CA LYS A 32 -26.22 -12.68 -6.87
C LYS A 32 -25.33 -13.47 -7.84
N MET A 33 -25.84 -14.52 -8.48
CA MET A 33 -25.10 -15.23 -9.53
C MET A 33 -24.76 -14.32 -10.72
N ARG A 34 -25.72 -13.51 -11.17
CA ARG A 34 -25.49 -12.52 -12.25
C ARG A 34 -24.37 -11.55 -11.92
N GLU A 35 -24.32 -11.08 -10.68
CA GLU A 35 -23.23 -10.21 -10.19
C GLU A 35 -21.88 -10.93 -10.17
N MET A 36 -21.83 -12.17 -9.65
CA MET A 36 -20.60 -12.95 -9.51
C MET A 36 -19.98 -13.28 -10.89
N GLU A 37 -20.81 -13.63 -11.86
CA GLU A 37 -20.35 -14.09 -13.17
C GLU A 37 -20.32 -12.97 -14.23
N ALA A 38 -20.84 -11.79 -13.88
CA ALA A 38 -21.05 -10.65 -14.77
C ALA A 38 -21.86 -11.01 -16.03
N MET A 39 -22.90 -11.83 -15.84
CA MET A 39 -23.80 -12.33 -16.89
C MET A 39 -25.24 -11.86 -16.67
N ASN A 40 -26.03 -11.81 -17.74
CA ASN A 40 -27.45 -11.52 -17.67
C ASN A 40 -28.27 -12.80 -17.56
N GLU A 41 -29.54 -12.69 -17.14
CA GLU A 41 -30.45 -13.83 -17.02
C GLU A 41 -30.61 -14.59 -18.34
N GLU A 42 -30.77 -13.86 -19.45
CA GLU A 42 -30.91 -14.40 -20.80
C GLU A 42 -29.68 -15.19 -21.28
N ASP A 43 -28.52 -14.94 -20.67
CA ASP A 43 -27.29 -15.65 -21.02
C ASP A 43 -27.30 -17.08 -20.50
N VAL A 44 -28.04 -17.37 -19.42
CA VAL A 44 -27.93 -18.61 -18.64
C VAL A 44 -29.25 -19.37 -18.53
N LEU A 45 -30.38 -18.68 -18.34
CA LEU A 45 -31.68 -19.29 -18.10
C LEU A 45 -32.11 -20.17 -19.28
N HIS A 46 -32.69 -21.33 -19.00
CA HIS A 46 -33.16 -22.35 -19.95
C HIS A 46 -32.08 -22.99 -20.85
N LYS A 47 -30.80 -22.66 -20.66
CA LYS A 47 -29.67 -23.26 -21.36
C LYS A 47 -29.00 -24.33 -20.50
N ASN A 48 -28.36 -25.30 -21.15
CA ASN A 48 -27.62 -26.33 -20.43
C ASN A 48 -26.35 -25.73 -19.81
N VAL A 49 -26.02 -26.13 -18.58
CA VAL A 49 -24.81 -25.67 -17.88
C VAL A 49 -23.54 -25.95 -18.70
N ARG A 50 -23.49 -27.08 -19.43
CA ARG A 50 -22.35 -27.45 -20.29
C ARG A 50 -22.16 -26.53 -21.49
N ASP A 51 -23.22 -25.86 -21.94
CA ASP A 51 -23.18 -24.97 -23.11
C ASP A 51 -22.74 -23.55 -22.71
N VAL A 52 -23.05 -23.15 -21.48
CA VAL A 52 -22.81 -21.79 -20.98
C VAL A 52 -21.45 -21.68 -20.28
N PHE A 53 -21.05 -22.71 -19.53
CA PHE A 53 -19.85 -22.70 -18.70
C PHE A 53 -18.83 -23.73 -19.18
N ARG A 54 -17.56 -23.35 -19.10
CA ARG A 54 -16.44 -24.27 -19.36
C ARG A 54 -15.75 -24.64 -18.05
N PHE A 55 -15.54 -25.92 -17.83
CA PHE A 55 -14.85 -26.46 -16.66
C PHE A 55 -13.43 -26.88 -17.04
N GLN A 56 -12.52 -26.94 -16.07
CA GLN A 56 -11.16 -27.42 -16.32
C GLN A 56 -11.14 -28.92 -16.68
N ASP A 57 -10.11 -29.36 -17.40
CA ASP A 57 -9.92 -30.77 -17.74
C ASP A 57 -9.94 -31.63 -16.45
N ASN A 58 -10.77 -32.68 -16.43
CA ASN A 58 -11.08 -33.55 -15.29
C ASN A 58 -11.96 -32.97 -14.15
N GLN A 59 -12.58 -31.80 -14.32
CA GLN A 59 -13.60 -31.30 -13.40
C GLN A 59 -14.98 -31.25 -14.06
N SER A 60 -15.99 -31.83 -13.40
CA SER A 60 -17.40 -31.67 -13.76
C SER A 60 -18.06 -30.59 -12.89
N SER A 61 -19.16 -30.03 -13.38
CA SER A 61 -20.00 -29.12 -12.59
C SER A 61 -20.55 -29.83 -11.36
N THR A 62 -20.51 -29.19 -10.19
CA THR A 62 -21.14 -29.67 -8.96
C THR A 62 -22.65 -29.84 -9.11
N LEU A 63 -23.32 -29.01 -9.92
CA LEU A 63 -24.73 -29.19 -10.31
C LEU A 63 -24.95 -30.49 -11.08
N LEU A 64 -24.14 -30.74 -12.11
CA LEU A 64 -24.29 -31.95 -12.93
C LEU A 64 -23.91 -33.21 -12.16
N HIS A 65 -22.87 -33.13 -11.32
CA HIS A 65 -22.48 -34.23 -10.45
C HIS A 65 -23.60 -34.58 -9.45
N SER A 66 -24.17 -33.59 -8.78
CA SER A 66 -25.28 -33.80 -7.83
C SER A 66 -26.53 -34.34 -8.53
N LEU A 67 -26.80 -33.89 -9.76
CA LEU A 67 -27.91 -34.36 -10.58
C LEU A 67 -27.72 -35.81 -11.04
N GLU A 68 -26.51 -36.19 -11.46
CA GLU A 68 -26.20 -37.53 -12.01
C GLU A 68 -25.99 -38.58 -10.91
N GLN A 69 -25.33 -38.22 -9.81
CA GLN A 69 -25.02 -39.15 -8.71
C GLN A 69 -26.09 -39.15 -7.62
N GLY A 70 -26.94 -38.12 -7.56
CA GLY A 70 -27.93 -37.97 -6.50
C GLY A 70 -27.31 -37.73 -5.12
N GLU A 71 -26.06 -37.25 -5.09
CA GLU A 71 -25.29 -36.96 -3.90
C GLU A 71 -25.28 -35.45 -3.60
N GLU A 72 -25.25 -35.11 -2.32
CA GLU A 72 -25.03 -33.74 -1.87
C GLU A 72 -23.52 -33.45 -1.81
N VAL A 73 -23.13 -32.35 -2.42
CA VAL A 73 -21.77 -31.82 -2.43
C VAL A 73 -21.70 -30.63 -1.49
N VAL A 74 -20.84 -30.69 -0.47
CA VAL A 74 -20.78 -29.65 0.56
C VAL A 74 -19.41 -28.99 0.65
N ASN A 75 -19.37 -27.69 0.37
CA ASN A 75 -18.20 -26.82 0.40
C ASN A 75 -17.08 -27.29 -0.55
N VAL A 76 -17.44 -27.56 -1.80
CA VAL A 76 -16.47 -27.92 -2.83
C VAL A 76 -16.09 -26.68 -3.63
N LYS A 77 -14.78 -26.46 -3.76
CA LYS A 77 -14.24 -25.40 -4.63
C LYS A 77 -14.44 -25.82 -6.08
N GLN A 78 -15.06 -24.97 -6.87
CA GLN A 78 -15.20 -25.14 -8.30
C GLN A 78 -14.55 -23.95 -9.02
N THR A 79 -13.73 -24.24 -10.03
CA THR A 79 -13.18 -23.22 -10.93
C THR A 79 -13.71 -23.47 -12.33
N TYR A 80 -14.32 -22.45 -12.92
CA TYR A 80 -14.94 -22.54 -14.22
C TYR A 80 -14.86 -21.20 -14.94
N PHE A 81 -15.20 -21.19 -16.22
CA PHE A 81 -15.16 -20.01 -17.06
C PHE A 81 -16.55 -19.72 -17.58
N ASN A 82 -16.97 -18.45 -17.52
CA ASN A 82 -18.20 -18.02 -18.14
C ASN A 82 -18.08 -17.99 -19.69
N ASN A 83 -19.17 -17.66 -20.37
CA ASN A 83 -19.23 -17.56 -21.83
C ASN A 83 -18.28 -16.49 -22.44
N ARG A 84 -17.71 -15.61 -21.62
CA ARG A 84 -16.71 -14.59 -22.00
C ARG A 84 -15.28 -15.02 -21.73
N GLY A 85 -15.06 -16.23 -21.19
CA GLY A 85 -13.73 -16.74 -20.84
C GLY A 85 -13.15 -16.15 -19.55
N VAL A 86 -13.96 -15.50 -18.72
CA VAL A 86 -13.52 -15.00 -17.41
C VAL A 86 -13.51 -16.16 -16.41
N GLU A 87 -12.35 -16.43 -15.80
CA GLU A 87 -12.22 -17.42 -14.73
C GLU A 87 -12.98 -16.96 -13.49
N ILE A 88 -13.87 -17.82 -13.00
CA ILE A 88 -14.65 -17.66 -11.78
C ILE A 88 -14.30 -18.83 -10.86
N THR A 89 -14.12 -18.53 -9.57
CA THR A 89 -13.89 -19.53 -8.54
C THR A 89 -14.94 -19.35 -7.46
N THR A 90 -15.76 -20.38 -7.27
CA THR A 90 -16.80 -20.41 -6.25
C THR A 90 -16.57 -21.55 -5.27
N ILE A 91 -17.19 -21.44 -4.11
CA ILE A 91 -17.33 -22.54 -3.16
C ILE A 91 -18.81 -22.87 -3.08
N ASN A 92 -19.11 -24.11 -3.41
CA ASN A 92 -20.45 -24.56 -3.73
C ASN A 92 -20.95 -25.54 -2.66
N GLN A 93 -22.20 -25.36 -2.26
CA GLN A 93 -23.02 -26.42 -1.68
C GLN A 93 -24.12 -26.76 -2.69
N THR A 94 -24.16 -28.00 -3.12
CA THR A 94 -25.05 -28.45 -4.19
C THR A 94 -25.77 -29.70 -3.76
N PHE A 95 -27.09 -29.70 -3.79
CA PHE A 95 -27.91 -30.82 -3.37
C PHE A 95 -28.96 -31.18 -4.43
N PRO A 96 -29.32 -32.46 -4.54
CA PRO A 96 -30.39 -32.90 -5.42
C PRO A 96 -31.74 -32.61 -4.76
N PHE A 97 -32.67 -32.07 -5.53
CA PHE A 97 -34.07 -31.97 -5.13
C PHE A 97 -34.81 -33.23 -5.56
N LYS A 98 -35.26 -34.02 -4.58
CA LYS A 98 -35.92 -35.31 -4.80
C LYS A 98 -37.40 -35.26 -4.43
N ILE A 99 -38.25 -35.89 -5.24
CA ILE A 99 -39.66 -36.17 -4.92
C ILE A 99 -39.84 -37.67 -5.09
N ASN A 100 -40.35 -38.37 -4.06
CA ASN A 100 -40.51 -39.83 -4.08
C ASN A 100 -39.22 -40.58 -4.49
N ASP A 101 -38.08 -40.15 -3.95
CA ASP A 101 -36.73 -40.65 -4.27
C ASP A 101 -36.22 -40.44 -5.72
N GLU A 102 -37.02 -39.82 -6.59
CA GLU A 102 -36.59 -39.41 -7.94
C GLU A 102 -36.00 -38.00 -7.92
N ILE A 103 -34.87 -37.81 -8.61
CA ILE A 103 -34.21 -36.50 -8.72
C ILE A 103 -34.94 -35.66 -9.77
N HIS A 104 -35.41 -34.47 -9.37
CA HIS A 104 -36.11 -33.53 -10.26
C HIS A 104 -35.29 -32.30 -10.61
N ALA A 105 -34.33 -31.94 -9.75
CA ALA A 105 -33.45 -30.81 -9.97
C ALA A 105 -32.17 -30.97 -9.14
N ALA A 106 -31.17 -30.14 -9.42
CA ALA A 106 -30.07 -29.88 -8.49
C ALA A 106 -30.04 -28.39 -8.19
N VAL A 107 -29.82 -28.04 -6.92
CA VAL A 107 -29.76 -26.66 -6.44
C VAL A 107 -28.38 -26.41 -5.87
N GLU A 108 -27.74 -25.34 -6.32
CA GLU A 108 -26.44 -24.89 -5.89
C GLU A 108 -26.53 -23.53 -5.19
N MET A 109 -25.86 -23.46 -4.05
CA MET A 109 -25.56 -22.23 -3.34
C MET A 109 -24.07 -21.94 -3.50
N ALA A 110 -23.74 -20.84 -4.18
CA ALA A 110 -22.39 -20.47 -4.55
C ALA A 110 -21.91 -19.22 -3.81
N THR A 111 -20.67 -19.27 -3.31
CA THR A 111 -19.96 -18.12 -2.74
C THR A 111 -18.74 -17.79 -3.61
N ASP A 112 -18.68 -16.57 -4.14
CA ASP A 112 -17.56 -16.12 -4.98
C ASP A 112 -16.29 -15.88 -4.15
N VAL A 113 -15.22 -16.57 -4.54
CA VAL A 113 -13.87 -16.46 -3.97
C VAL A 113 -12.81 -16.15 -5.04
N THR A 114 -13.23 -15.76 -6.25
CA THR A 114 -12.36 -15.54 -7.40
C THR A 114 -11.22 -14.56 -7.09
N LYS A 115 -11.54 -13.43 -6.45
CA LYS A 115 -10.53 -12.41 -6.10
C LYS A 115 -9.52 -12.94 -5.09
N MET A 116 -9.97 -13.73 -4.11
CA MET A 116 -9.11 -14.32 -3.09
C MET A 116 -8.15 -15.34 -3.72
N GLU A 117 -8.66 -16.25 -4.55
CA GLU A 117 -7.84 -17.26 -5.22
C GLU A 117 -6.77 -16.61 -6.12
N ARG A 118 -7.13 -15.58 -6.89
CA ARG A 118 -6.18 -14.84 -7.75
C ARG A 118 -5.08 -14.15 -6.94
N LEU A 119 -5.41 -13.55 -5.81
CA LEU A 119 -4.43 -12.91 -4.92
C LEU A 119 -3.48 -13.95 -4.31
N MET A 120 -4.01 -15.09 -3.88
CA MET A 120 -3.20 -16.18 -3.34
C MET A 120 -2.26 -16.80 -4.38
N ARG A 121 -2.73 -17.02 -5.62
CA ARG A 121 -1.87 -17.52 -6.71
C ARG A 121 -0.71 -16.58 -7.01
N ARG A 122 -0.93 -15.26 -6.94
CA ARG A 122 0.14 -14.26 -7.11
C ARG A 122 1.17 -14.32 -5.98
N ASN A 123 0.72 -14.46 -4.74
CA ASN A 123 1.62 -14.55 -3.58
C ASN A 123 2.46 -15.85 -3.60
N HIS A 124 1.92 -16.95 -4.14
CA HIS A 124 2.67 -18.21 -4.30
C HIS A 124 3.82 -18.15 -5.33
N GLN A 125 3.79 -17.18 -6.26
CA GLN A 125 4.84 -17.03 -7.29
C GLN A 125 5.99 -16.10 -6.86
N GLN A 126 5.87 -15.39 -5.74
CA GLN A 126 6.89 -14.46 -5.23
C GLN A 126 7.80 -15.08 -4.17
N THR A 127 8.27 -16.31 -4.39
CA THR A 127 9.14 -17.02 -3.44
C THR A 127 10.63 -16.69 -3.57
N ASN A 128 11.04 -15.93 -4.59
CA ASN A 128 12.43 -15.56 -4.79
C ASN A 128 12.71 -14.13 -4.29
N THR A 129 13.61 -14.01 -3.32
CA THR A 129 14.23 -12.72 -3.00
C THR A 129 15.24 -12.36 -4.09
N HIS A 130 15.14 -11.15 -4.63
CA HIS A 130 16.06 -10.67 -5.67
C HIS A 130 17.10 -9.68 -5.14
N PHE A 131 16.98 -9.26 -3.88
CA PHE A 131 17.80 -8.18 -3.33
C PHE A 131 18.71 -8.63 -2.18
N THR A 132 19.94 -8.14 -2.23
CA THR A 132 20.98 -8.24 -1.19
C THR A 132 21.39 -6.83 -0.77
N PHE A 133 22.20 -6.67 0.29
CA PHE A 133 22.60 -5.34 0.75
C PHE A 133 23.34 -4.51 -0.32
N HIS A 134 23.91 -5.16 -1.34
CA HIS A 134 24.52 -4.49 -2.49
C HIS A 134 23.53 -3.66 -3.33
N HIS A 135 22.24 -3.99 -3.28
CA HIS A 135 21.20 -3.25 -3.99
C HIS A 135 20.73 -2.00 -3.23
N ILE A 136 21.21 -1.81 -1.98
CA ILE A 136 20.90 -0.63 -1.19
C ILE A 136 21.96 0.44 -1.48
N ILE A 137 21.58 1.40 -2.30
CA ILE A 137 22.48 2.45 -2.79
C ILE A 137 22.49 3.65 -1.83
N GLY A 138 23.68 4.04 -1.39
CA GLY A 138 23.93 5.28 -0.64
C GLY A 138 25.26 5.25 0.11
N LYS A 139 25.80 6.43 0.42
CA LYS A 139 27.11 6.65 1.06
C LYS A 139 27.04 7.46 2.35
N SER A 140 25.86 7.94 2.74
CA SER A 140 25.60 8.66 3.99
C SER A 140 25.93 7.79 5.19
N GLY A 141 26.49 8.41 6.24
CA GLY A 141 26.87 7.70 7.47
C GLY A 141 25.64 7.05 8.12
N GLU A 142 24.54 7.78 8.13
CA GLU A 142 23.24 7.37 8.67
C GLU A 142 22.71 6.12 7.98
N LEU A 143 22.75 6.04 6.64
CA LEU A 143 22.33 4.83 5.93
C LEU A 143 23.29 3.66 6.17
N GLN A 144 24.59 3.92 6.17
CA GLN A 144 25.61 2.89 6.38
C GLN A 144 25.50 2.27 7.78
N GLU A 145 25.17 3.05 8.81
CA GLU A 145 24.88 2.54 10.15
C GLU A 145 23.70 1.56 10.14
N VAL A 146 22.61 1.90 9.44
CA VAL A 146 21.42 1.04 9.33
C VAL A 146 21.74 -0.25 8.57
N ILE A 147 22.50 -0.17 7.47
CA ILE A 147 22.98 -1.35 6.72
C ILE A 147 23.82 -2.25 7.63
N ASN A 148 24.74 -1.68 8.41
CA ASN A 148 25.58 -2.44 9.33
C ASN A 148 24.77 -3.12 10.43
N LEU A 149 23.75 -2.45 10.98
CA LEU A 149 22.84 -3.04 11.96
C LEU A 149 21.99 -4.16 11.33
N ALA A 150 21.50 -3.96 10.11
CA ALA A 150 20.75 -4.97 9.36
C ALA A 150 21.61 -6.22 9.07
N LYS A 151 22.88 -6.04 8.70
CA LYS A 151 23.85 -7.14 8.54
C LYS A 151 24.08 -7.92 9.84
N ARG A 152 24.11 -7.26 11.00
CA ARG A 152 24.20 -7.97 12.29
C ARG A 152 22.94 -8.79 12.57
N ALA A 153 21.78 -8.29 12.16
CA ALA A 153 20.50 -8.98 12.34
C ALA A 153 20.41 -10.30 11.57
N THR A 154 21.18 -10.50 10.48
CA THR A 154 21.15 -11.74 9.69
C THR A 154 21.59 -12.97 10.47
N ARG A 155 22.43 -12.77 11.51
CA ARG A 155 23.01 -13.83 12.34
C ARG A 155 22.02 -14.50 13.30
N THR A 156 20.84 -13.91 13.49
CA THR A 156 19.84 -14.38 14.46
C THR A 156 18.48 -14.57 13.81
N ASN A 157 17.62 -15.38 14.43
CA ASN A 157 16.22 -15.55 14.04
C ASN A 157 15.27 -14.56 14.76
N SER A 158 15.82 -13.50 15.36
CA SER A 158 15.01 -12.49 16.04
C SER A 158 14.10 -11.76 15.07
N SER A 159 12.96 -11.29 15.58
CA SER A 159 12.07 -10.39 14.85
C SER A 159 12.80 -9.08 14.55
N VAL A 160 12.52 -8.54 13.36
CA VAL A 160 13.08 -7.26 12.92
C VAL A 160 11.93 -6.31 12.58
N LEU A 161 11.94 -5.11 13.15
CA LEU A 161 11.03 -4.03 12.82
C LEU A 161 11.77 -2.97 12.01
N ILE A 162 11.33 -2.72 10.79
CA ILE A 162 11.92 -1.74 9.86
C ILE A 162 10.99 -0.54 9.77
N ILE A 163 11.46 0.61 10.22
CA ILE A 163 10.68 1.85 10.32
C ILE A 163 11.27 2.83 9.32
N GLY A 164 10.42 3.48 8.54
CA GLY A 164 10.85 4.54 7.64
C GLY A 164 9.72 4.96 6.73
N GLU A 165 9.77 6.19 6.22
CA GLU A 165 8.73 6.73 5.35
C GLU A 165 8.50 5.89 4.09
N THR A 166 7.35 6.07 3.45
CA THR A 166 7.05 5.44 2.16
C THR A 166 8.10 5.84 1.12
N GLY A 167 8.57 4.86 0.34
CA GLY A 167 9.58 5.09 -0.72
C GLY A 167 11.03 5.13 -0.24
N THR A 168 11.33 4.82 1.02
CA THR A 168 12.71 4.78 1.55
C THR A 168 13.49 3.50 1.23
N GLY A 169 12.82 2.43 0.77
CA GLY A 169 13.43 1.15 0.43
C GLY A 169 13.32 0.06 1.51
N LYS A 170 12.34 0.12 2.42
CA LYS A 170 12.13 -0.86 3.50
C LYS A 170 12.15 -2.33 3.04
N GLU A 171 11.55 -2.62 1.90
CA GLU A 171 11.51 -3.98 1.34
C GLU A 171 12.90 -4.49 0.93
N LEU A 172 13.78 -3.62 0.40
CA LEU A 172 15.17 -3.98 0.08
C LEU A 172 15.91 -4.46 1.32
N PHE A 173 15.72 -3.78 2.46
CA PHE A 173 16.29 -4.22 3.74
C PHE A 173 15.74 -5.56 4.19
N ALA A 174 14.42 -5.77 4.12
CA ALA A 174 13.79 -7.03 4.51
C ALA A 174 14.28 -8.22 3.68
N GLN A 175 14.32 -8.06 2.35
CA GLN A 175 14.82 -9.09 1.44
C GLN A 175 16.32 -9.34 1.69
N SER A 176 17.13 -8.29 1.81
CA SER A 176 18.57 -8.44 2.08
C SER A 176 18.85 -9.18 3.39
N ILE A 177 18.10 -8.89 4.45
CA ILE A 177 18.21 -9.58 5.73
C ILE A 177 17.91 -11.08 5.58
N HIS A 178 16.93 -11.44 4.75
CA HIS A 178 16.60 -12.83 4.47
C HIS A 178 17.69 -13.51 3.64
N SER A 179 18.06 -12.92 2.49
CA SER A 179 19.02 -13.47 1.53
C SER A 179 20.42 -13.66 2.09
N GLU A 180 20.80 -12.90 3.11
CA GLU A 180 22.10 -13.03 3.79
C GLU A 180 21.99 -13.71 5.17
N SER A 181 20.88 -14.38 5.47
CA SER A 181 20.68 -15.16 6.71
C SER A 181 20.80 -16.66 6.50
N ASN A 182 20.80 -17.41 7.61
CA ASN A 182 20.75 -18.87 7.59
C ASN A 182 19.47 -19.45 6.94
N ARG A 183 18.46 -18.60 6.66
CA ARG A 183 17.19 -18.99 6.00
C ARG A 183 17.14 -18.58 4.52
N ALA A 184 18.24 -18.14 3.91
CA ALA A 184 18.27 -17.63 2.54
C ALA A 184 17.74 -18.60 1.46
N ASN A 185 17.84 -19.92 1.70
CA ASN A 185 17.32 -20.95 0.80
C ASN A 185 15.89 -21.40 1.15
N ALA A 186 15.28 -20.84 2.20
CA ALA A 186 13.94 -21.15 2.64
C ALA A 186 12.94 -20.11 2.09
N PRO A 187 11.62 -20.35 2.14
CA PRO A 187 10.65 -19.42 1.57
C PRO A 187 10.75 -18.01 2.18
N PHE A 188 10.73 -17.00 1.32
CA PHE A 188 10.44 -15.62 1.70
C PHE A 188 9.04 -15.27 1.20
N ILE A 189 8.13 -14.97 2.11
CA ILE A 189 6.76 -14.59 1.79
C ILE A 189 6.55 -13.15 2.22
N SER A 190 6.08 -12.31 1.31
CA SER A 190 5.75 -10.90 1.59
C SER A 190 4.25 -10.67 1.53
N GLN A 191 3.73 -9.92 2.48
CA GLN A 191 2.34 -9.49 2.49
C GLN A 191 2.24 -8.02 2.91
N ASN A 192 1.74 -7.19 2.00
CA ASN A 192 1.35 -5.82 2.30
C ASN A 192 -0.02 -5.80 2.99
N CYS A 193 -0.10 -5.21 4.17
CA CYS A 193 -1.28 -5.23 5.04
C CYS A 193 -2.30 -4.12 4.71
N ALA A 194 -1.92 -3.09 3.94
CA ALA A 194 -2.78 -1.95 3.62
C ALA A 194 -3.75 -2.20 2.44
N ALA A 195 -3.49 -3.23 1.62
CA ALA A 195 -4.17 -3.42 0.35
C ALA A 195 -5.50 -4.20 0.41
N LEU A 196 -5.88 -4.78 1.56
CA LEU A 196 -6.97 -5.76 1.64
C LEU A 196 -7.91 -5.52 2.83
N PRO A 197 -9.20 -5.91 2.73
CA PRO A 197 -10.14 -5.87 3.86
C PRO A 197 -9.69 -6.78 5.02
N ASP A 198 -10.01 -6.38 6.25
CA ASP A 198 -9.59 -7.08 7.47
C ASP A 198 -9.92 -8.57 7.50
N SER A 199 -11.14 -8.96 7.10
CA SER A 199 -11.56 -10.36 7.07
C SER A 199 -10.77 -11.20 6.08
N LEU A 200 -10.35 -10.60 4.97
CA LEU A 200 -9.54 -11.25 3.95
C LEU A 200 -8.08 -11.39 4.42
N ILE A 201 -7.52 -10.34 5.04
CA ILE A 201 -6.19 -10.40 5.66
C ILE A 201 -6.14 -11.50 6.72
N GLU A 202 -7.19 -11.64 7.53
CA GLU A 202 -7.25 -12.67 8.57
C GLU A 202 -7.10 -14.08 7.99
N GLY A 203 -7.92 -14.40 6.98
CA GLY A 203 -7.87 -15.70 6.32
C GLY A 203 -6.56 -15.95 5.58
N ILE A 204 -5.97 -14.91 4.98
CA ILE A 204 -4.67 -15.01 4.31
C ILE A 204 -3.55 -15.29 5.32
N LEU A 205 -3.45 -14.51 6.39
CA LEU A 205 -2.37 -14.65 7.38
C LEU A 205 -2.45 -15.97 8.13
N PHE A 206 -3.62 -16.31 8.65
CA PHE A 206 -3.79 -17.41 9.62
C PHE A 206 -4.36 -18.69 8.99
N GLY A 207 -4.88 -18.62 7.77
CA GLY A 207 -5.55 -19.75 7.10
C GLY A 207 -7.02 -19.85 7.51
N THR A 208 -7.79 -20.63 6.77
CA THR A 208 -9.22 -20.86 7.03
C THR A 208 -9.45 -22.34 7.28
N ALA A 209 -10.26 -22.66 8.28
CA ALA A 209 -10.77 -24.02 8.47
C ALA A 209 -12.12 -24.17 7.77
N LYS A 210 -12.43 -25.39 7.34
CA LYS A 210 -13.75 -25.72 6.79
C LYS A 210 -14.85 -25.34 7.81
N GLY A 211 -15.85 -24.58 7.36
CA GLY A 211 -16.98 -24.16 8.20
C GLY A 211 -16.74 -22.91 9.07
N ALA A 212 -15.62 -22.20 8.91
CA ALA A 212 -15.37 -20.93 9.59
C ALA A 212 -16.39 -19.83 9.25
N PHE A 213 -16.85 -19.83 8.00
CA PHE A 213 -17.94 -19.02 7.46
C PHE A 213 -18.59 -19.78 6.29
N THR A 214 -19.71 -19.30 5.77
CA THR A 214 -20.42 -19.93 4.64
C THR A 214 -19.50 -20.00 3.42
N GLY A 215 -19.20 -21.22 2.95
CA GLY A 215 -18.24 -21.43 1.88
C GLY A 215 -16.77 -21.37 2.32
N ALA A 216 -16.42 -21.47 3.60
CA ALA A 216 -15.02 -21.57 4.01
C ALA A 216 -14.44 -22.95 3.63
N ILE A 217 -13.35 -22.95 2.85
CA ILE A 217 -12.52 -24.14 2.59
C ILE A 217 -11.34 -24.22 3.55
N ASP A 218 -10.84 -25.44 3.75
CA ASP A 218 -9.64 -25.66 4.51
C ASP A 218 -8.42 -25.21 3.68
N GLN A 219 -7.77 -24.13 4.11
CA GLN A 219 -6.67 -23.50 3.37
C GLN A 219 -5.56 -23.04 4.34
N PRO A 220 -4.27 -23.36 4.05
CA PRO A 220 -3.17 -22.93 4.89
C PRO A 220 -2.92 -21.43 4.80
N GLY A 221 -2.65 -20.78 5.94
CA GLY A 221 -2.29 -19.36 5.99
C GLY A 221 -0.84 -19.08 5.63
N LEU A 222 -0.47 -17.80 5.48
CA LEU A 222 0.91 -17.39 5.17
C LEU A 222 1.91 -17.83 6.24
N PHE A 223 1.52 -17.93 7.51
CA PHE A 223 2.38 -18.48 8.55
C PHE A 223 2.74 -19.96 8.30
N GLU A 224 1.78 -20.76 7.84
CA GLU A 224 2.03 -22.16 7.49
C GLU A 224 2.86 -22.26 6.20
N GLN A 225 2.59 -21.39 5.22
CA GLN A 225 3.34 -21.36 3.96
C GLN A 225 4.79 -20.88 4.15
N ALA A 226 5.05 -19.99 5.11
CA ALA A 226 6.38 -19.48 5.43
C ALA A 226 7.19 -20.40 6.37
N GLN A 227 6.72 -21.63 6.61
CA GLN A 227 7.34 -22.56 7.55
C GLN A 227 8.83 -22.79 7.23
N GLY A 228 9.70 -22.64 8.25
CA GLY A 228 11.15 -22.71 8.11
C GLY A 228 11.78 -21.48 7.43
N GLY A 229 10.97 -20.59 6.87
CA GLY A 229 11.36 -19.41 6.11
C GLY A 229 11.17 -18.09 6.85
N THR A 230 10.86 -17.04 6.10
CA THR A 230 10.65 -15.68 6.60
C THR A 230 9.35 -15.10 6.06
N LEU A 231 8.58 -14.47 6.95
CA LEU A 231 7.37 -13.71 6.61
C LEU A 231 7.64 -12.22 6.79
N LEU A 232 7.50 -11.46 5.71
CA LEU A 232 7.50 -10.00 5.70
C LEU A 232 6.06 -9.49 5.83
N LEU A 233 5.80 -8.75 6.90
CA LEU A 233 4.55 -8.00 7.13
C LEU A 233 4.79 -6.53 6.79
N ASP A 234 4.46 -6.13 5.57
CA ASP A 234 4.66 -4.76 5.10
C ASP A 234 3.47 -3.87 5.52
N GLU A 235 3.77 -2.67 6.02
CA GLU A 235 2.82 -1.71 6.59
C GLU A 235 1.99 -2.30 7.75
N LEU A 236 2.66 -2.85 8.75
CA LEU A 236 2.05 -3.48 9.94
C LEU A 236 1.01 -2.57 10.62
N ASN A 237 1.29 -1.26 10.66
CA ASN A 237 0.41 -0.25 11.28
C ASN A 237 -0.93 -0.07 10.55
N SER A 238 -1.10 -0.67 9.36
CA SER A 238 -2.37 -0.75 8.64
C SER A 238 -3.27 -1.90 9.13
N LEU A 239 -2.75 -2.85 9.92
CA LEU A 239 -3.58 -3.90 10.51
C LEU A 239 -4.46 -3.33 11.63
N ASN A 240 -5.73 -3.76 11.66
CA ASN A 240 -6.59 -3.42 12.78
C ASN A 240 -6.11 -4.05 14.12
N ILE A 241 -6.54 -3.47 15.24
CA ILE A 241 -6.16 -3.91 16.60
C ILE A 241 -6.53 -5.38 16.90
N PRO A 242 -7.70 -5.90 16.49
CA PRO A 242 -8.01 -7.33 16.64
C PRO A 242 -7.00 -8.26 15.97
N LEU A 243 -6.59 -7.97 14.72
CA LEU A 243 -5.61 -8.76 13.98
C LEU A 243 -4.23 -8.68 14.61
N GLN A 244 -3.82 -7.51 15.10
CA GLN A 244 -2.59 -7.34 15.87
C GLN A 244 -2.57 -8.22 17.12
N SER A 245 -3.72 -8.41 17.76
CA SER A 245 -3.85 -9.27 18.95
C SER A 245 -3.64 -10.75 18.59
N LYS A 246 -4.19 -11.20 17.46
CA LYS A 246 -3.98 -12.57 16.95
C LYS A 246 -2.53 -12.78 16.52
N LEU A 247 -1.96 -11.81 15.82
CA LEU A 247 -0.55 -11.83 15.42
C LEU A 247 0.38 -11.94 16.65
N LEU A 248 0.14 -11.14 17.69
CA LEU A 248 0.90 -11.23 18.94
C LEU A 248 0.88 -12.64 19.52
N ARG A 249 -0.29 -13.28 19.57
CA ARG A 249 -0.43 -14.65 20.07
C ARG A 249 0.38 -15.65 19.24
N VAL A 250 0.32 -15.55 17.91
CA VAL A 250 1.11 -16.39 17.00
C VAL A 250 2.61 -16.23 17.25
N LEU A 251 3.07 -14.98 17.41
CA LEU A 251 4.48 -14.67 17.70
C LEU A 251 4.92 -15.17 19.08
N GLN A 252 4.05 -15.15 20.08
CA GLN A 252 4.35 -15.58 21.44
C GLN A 252 4.36 -17.10 21.58
N GLU A 253 3.31 -17.77 21.11
CA GLU A 253 3.09 -19.21 21.26
C GLU A 253 3.84 -20.03 20.21
N ARG A 254 4.31 -19.40 19.12
CA ARG A 254 4.87 -20.07 17.93
C ARG A 254 3.91 -21.13 17.37
N LYS A 255 2.63 -20.82 17.41
CA LYS A 255 1.56 -21.65 16.90
C LYS A 255 0.55 -20.77 16.18
N VAL A 256 0.03 -21.26 15.07
CA VAL A 256 -1.08 -20.64 14.36
C VAL A 256 -2.34 -21.47 14.51
N ARG A 257 -3.48 -20.80 14.59
CA ARG A 257 -4.81 -21.41 14.58
C ARG A 257 -5.56 -20.80 13.40
N ARG A 258 -6.03 -21.66 12.49
CA ARG A 258 -6.83 -21.23 11.35
C ARG A 258 -8.12 -20.58 11.82
N VAL A 259 -8.64 -19.63 11.06
CA VAL A 259 -9.92 -18.98 11.32
C VAL A 259 -11.01 -20.06 11.37
N GLY A 260 -11.82 -20.06 12.42
CA GLY A 260 -12.86 -21.07 12.67
C GLY A 260 -12.34 -22.46 13.10
N GLY A 261 -11.03 -22.69 13.09
CA GLY A 261 -10.41 -23.93 13.53
C GLY A 261 -10.09 -23.93 15.02
N THR A 262 -10.01 -25.12 15.62
CA THR A 262 -9.57 -25.31 17.02
C THR A 262 -8.16 -25.87 17.14
N LYS A 263 -7.63 -26.44 16.05
CA LYS A 263 -6.29 -27.06 16.01
C LYS A 263 -5.21 -25.99 16.04
N GLU A 264 -4.25 -26.17 16.95
CA GLU A 264 -3.03 -25.37 16.98
C GLU A 264 -1.94 -26.05 16.14
N ILE A 265 -1.32 -25.28 15.25
CA ILE A 265 -0.32 -25.75 14.30
C ILE A 265 1.01 -25.09 14.68
N PRO A 266 2.06 -25.83 15.09
CA PRO A 266 3.34 -25.24 15.45
C PRO A 266 4.00 -24.63 14.21
N ILE A 267 4.60 -23.46 14.38
CA ILE A 267 5.28 -22.73 13.31
C ILE A 267 6.71 -22.36 13.69
N ASP A 268 7.61 -22.40 12.71
CA ASP A 268 8.98 -21.88 12.81
C ASP A 268 9.22 -20.84 11.72
N VAL A 269 8.72 -19.62 11.94
CA VAL A 269 8.77 -18.52 10.98
C VAL A 269 9.53 -17.35 11.58
N ARG A 270 10.51 -16.85 10.83
CA ARG A 270 11.15 -15.57 11.15
C ARG A 270 10.23 -14.45 10.66
N VAL A 271 9.93 -13.47 11.51
CA VAL A 271 9.06 -12.35 11.13
C VAL A 271 9.88 -11.07 10.98
N ILE A 272 9.72 -10.42 9.83
CA ILE A 272 10.18 -9.06 9.58
C ILE A 272 8.94 -8.21 9.37
N ALA A 273 8.81 -7.09 10.08
CA ALA A 273 7.68 -6.18 9.95
C ALA A 273 8.18 -4.80 9.49
N THR A 274 7.36 -4.09 8.71
CA THR A 274 7.66 -2.70 8.34
C THR A 274 6.59 -1.74 8.86
N MET A 275 6.97 -0.49 9.08
CA MET A 275 6.07 0.61 9.42
C MET A 275 6.47 1.87 8.65
N ASN A 276 5.47 2.68 8.28
CA ASN A 276 5.65 3.93 7.56
C ASN A 276 5.50 5.19 8.43
N GLU A 277 5.18 5.02 9.71
CA GLU A 277 5.05 6.07 10.72
C GLU A 277 5.85 5.73 11.99
N ASP A 278 6.06 6.72 12.84
CA ASP A 278 6.77 6.52 14.11
C ASP A 278 5.97 5.59 15.06
N PRO A 279 6.60 4.60 15.72
CA PRO A 279 5.89 3.68 16.60
C PRO A 279 5.27 4.32 17.85
N ILE A 280 5.89 5.37 18.39
CA ILE A 280 5.36 6.08 19.56
C ILE A 280 4.06 6.77 19.15
N ASP A 281 4.06 7.45 18.00
CA ASP A 281 2.87 8.08 17.45
C ASP A 281 1.79 7.05 17.10
N ALA A 282 2.16 5.91 16.48
CA ALA A 282 1.22 4.84 16.17
C ALA A 282 0.54 4.26 17.42
N ILE A 283 1.30 4.10 18.51
CA ILE A 283 0.77 3.64 19.81
C ILE A 283 -0.15 4.69 20.42
N ALA A 284 0.28 5.95 20.44
CA ALA A 284 -0.50 7.06 21.00
C ALA A 284 -1.85 7.24 20.29
N ASN A 285 -1.89 6.99 18.98
CA ASN A 285 -3.08 7.08 18.14
C ASN A 285 -3.89 5.77 18.05
N ASN A 286 -3.59 4.76 18.89
CA ASN A 286 -4.26 3.46 18.91
C ASN A 286 -4.26 2.72 17.55
N ARG A 287 -3.20 2.95 16.75
CA ARG A 287 -2.93 2.23 15.50
C ARG A 287 -1.99 1.05 15.70
N LEU A 288 -1.22 1.04 16.78
CA LEU A 288 -0.33 -0.06 17.13
C LEU A 288 -0.49 -0.44 18.60
N ARG A 289 -0.62 -1.74 18.88
CA ARG A 289 -0.59 -2.22 20.25
C ARG A 289 0.83 -2.19 20.80
N LYS A 290 0.97 -1.64 22.02
CA LYS A 290 2.25 -1.54 22.74
C LYS A 290 2.93 -2.90 22.97
N ASP A 291 2.15 -3.94 23.28
CA ASP A 291 2.68 -5.30 23.50
C ASP A 291 3.18 -5.96 22.21
N LEU A 292 2.48 -5.76 21.10
CA LEU A 292 2.93 -6.20 19.77
C LEU A 292 4.21 -5.48 19.35
N TYR A 293 4.30 -4.16 19.58
CA TYR A 293 5.51 -3.40 19.33
C TYR A 293 6.73 -4.02 20.00
N TYR A 294 6.70 -4.25 21.32
CA TYR A 294 7.84 -4.85 22.03
C TYR A 294 8.16 -6.28 21.60
N ARG A 295 7.19 -7.04 21.08
CA ARG A 295 7.44 -8.38 20.55
C ARG A 295 8.15 -8.36 19.19
N LEU A 296 7.88 -7.35 18.37
CA LEU A 296 8.47 -7.21 17.03
C LEU A 296 9.77 -6.39 17.03
N ALA A 297 9.86 -5.39 17.90
CA ALA A 297 10.99 -4.47 18.02
C ALA A 297 12.18 -5.06 18.80
N VAL A 298 12.51 -6.34 18.56
CA VAL A 298 13.72 -6.96 19.15
C VAL A 298 14.97 -6.40 18.47
N VAL A 299 14.94 -6.29 17.14
CA VAL A 299 15.86 -5.48 16.36
C VAL A 299 15.05 -4.41 15.65
N THR A 300 15.43 -3.15 15.81
CA THR A 300 14.74 -2.02 15.17
C THR A 300 15.69 -1.30 14.23
N LEU A 301 15.26 -1.12 12.98
CA LEU A 301 16.00 -0.41 11.94
C LEU A 301 15.21 0.85 11.57
N PHE A 302 15.78 2.02 11.80
CA PHE A 302 15.21 3.30 11.36
C PHE A 302 15.88 3.73 10.08
N ILE A 303 15.16 3.67 8.95
CA ILE A 303 15.68 4.10 7.66
C ILE A 303 15.48 5.61 7.54
N PRO A 304 16.57 6.41 7.41
CA PRO A 304 16.45 7.85 7.29
C PRO A 304 15.74 8.22 5.98
N PRO A 305 14.85 9.23 6.00
CA PRO A 305 14.26 9.77 4.80
C PRO A 305 15.34 10.45 3.94
N LEU A 306 15.10 10.56 2.64
CA LEU A 306 16.09 11.05 1.67
C LEU A 306 16.60 12.47 2.01
N ARG A 307 15.73 13.33 2.55
CA ARG A 307 16.08 14.68 3.03
C ARG A 307 17.12 14.72 4.15
N ASP A 308 17.29 13.64 4.90
CA ASP A 308 18.29 13.53 5.98
C ASP A 308 19.59 12.88 5.46
N ARG A 309 19.60 12.42 4.21
CA ARG A 309 20.75 11.79 3.53
C ARG A 309 20.99 12.38 2.14
N ILE A 310 20.98 13.70 2.03
CA ILE A 310 21.12 14.44 0.76
C ILE A 310 22.39 14.04 -0.01
N SER A 311 23.46 13.69 0.70
CA SER A 311 24.71 13.19 0.09
C SER A 311 24.52 11.95 -0.79
N ASP A 312 23.44 11.20 -0.60
CA ASP A 312 23.13 9.99 -1.38
C ASP A 312 22.52 10.31 -2.75
N ILE A 313 21.98 11.52 -2.94
CA ILE A 313 21.32 11.93 -4.18
C ILE A 313 22.25 11.77 -5.37
N SER A 314 23.54 12.13 -5.25
CA SER A 314 24.48 12.04 -6.36
C SER A 314 24.66 10.59 -6.86
N VAL A 315 24.81 9.64 -5.93
CA VAL A 315 25.03 8.22 -6.27
C VAL A 315 23.73 7.58 -6.75
N LEU A 316 22.59 7.95 -6.15
CA LEU A 316 21.28 7.49 -6.61
C LEU A 316 21.00 7.97 -8.04
N LEU A 317 21.30 9.24 -8.32
CA LEU A 317 21.15 9.84 -9.65
C LEU A 317 21.97 9.08 -10.70
N GLU A 318 23.25 8.86 -10.45
CA GLU A 318 24.13 8.08 -11.34
C GLU A 318 23.53 6.70 -11.63
N ASN A 319 23.11 5.96 -10.60
CA ASN A 319 22.55 4.62 -10.75
C ASN A 319 21.24 4.63 -11.56
N PHE A 320 20.33 5.56 -11.30
CA PHE A 320 19.07 5.64 -12.04
C PHE A 320 19.29 6.05 -13.49
N ILE A 321 20.17 7.02 -13.76
CA ILE A 321 20.50 7.42 -15.13
C ILE A 321 21.10 6.23 -15.89
N THR A 322 22.05 5.51 -15.31
CA THR A 322 22.63 4.30 -15.94
C THR A 322 21.54 3.25 -16.24
N LYS A 323 20.71 2.93 -15.24
CA LYS A 323 19.60 1.97 -15.38
C LYS A 323 18.67 2.32 -16.54
N TYR A 324 18.24 3.57 -16.64
CA TYR A 324 17.26 3.99 -17.64
C TYR A 324 17.88 4.30 -19.00
N ASN A 325 19.17 4.68 -19.07
CA ASN A 325 19.90 4.75 -20.34
C ASN A 325 19.93 3.39 -21.03
N GLU A 326 20.22 2.31 -20.29
CA GLU A 326 20.20 0.95 -20.83
C GLU A 326 18.79 0.56 -21.31
N LEU A 327 17.76 0.90 -20.53
CA LEU A 327 16.38 0.55 -20.84
C LEU A 327 15.81 1.31 -22.04
N PHE A 328 16.08 2.61 -22.12
CA PHE A 328 15.54 3.51 -23.15
C PHE A 328 16.48 3.72 -24.33
N LYS A 329 17.69 3.12 -24.29
CA LYS A 329 18.75 3.27 -25.29
C LYS A 329 19.14 4.74 -25.50
N LEU A 330 19.36 5.44 -24.39
CA LEU A 330 19.79 6.84 -24.33
C LEU A 330 21.27 6.94 -23.92
N GLU A 331 21.89 8.10 -24.15
CA GLU A 331 23.29 8.39 -23.79
C GLU A 331 23.39 9.58 -22.83
N VAL A 332 22.46 9.71 -21.89
CA VAL A 332 22.45 10.81 -20.92
C VAL A 332 23.60 10.63 -19.92
N LYS A 333 24.44 11.65 -19.77
CA LYS A 333 25.64 11.63 -18.91
C LYS A 333 25.40 12.19 -17.51
N GLY A 334 24.33 12.97 -17.31
CA GLY A 334 24.04 13.58 -16.03
C GLY A 334 22.91 14.60 -16.06
N VAL A 335 22.90 15.49 -15.06
CA VAL A 335 21.93 16.58 -14.91
C VAL A 335 22.65 17.93 -14.97
N SER A 336 21.93 19.00 -15.32
CA SER A 336 22.48 20.35 -15.19
C SER A 336 22.68 20.75 -13.72
N ASN A 337 23.56 21.71 -13.45
CA ASN A 337 23.79 22.22 -12.09
C ASN A 337 22.51 22.76 -11.43
N GLU A 338 21.62 23.35 -12.22
CA GLU A 338 20.30 23.83 -11.75
C GLU A 338 19.43 22.67 -11.26
N VAL A 339 19.38 21.57 -12.02
CA VAL A 339 18.63 20.36 -11.64
C VAL A 339 19.25 19.68 -10.42
N LEU A 340 20.59 19.62 -10.35
CA LEU A 340 21.28 19.06 -9.18
C LEU A 340 20.94 19.86 -7.91
N HIS A 341 21.02 21.19 -7.98
CA HIS A 341 20.66 22.06 -6.86
C HIS A 341 19.20 21.91 -6.45
N PHE A 342 18.30 21.79 -7.42
CA PHE A 342 16.89 21.48 -7.16
C PHE A 342 16.75 20.13 -6.44
N PHE A 343 17.44 19.08 -6.89
CA PHE A 343 17.38 17.78 -6.24
C PHE A 343 17.93 17.80 -4.81
N GLU A 344 19.01 18.53 -4.55
CA GLU A 344 19.59 18.66 -3.21
C GLU A 344 18.74 19.48 -2.24
N SER A 345 17.95 20.44 -2.75
CA SER A 345 17.10 21.32 -1.92
C SER A 345 15.66 20.83 -1.74
N HIS A 346 15.20 19.88 -2.56
CA HIS A 346 13.84 19.34 -2.46
C HIS A 346 13.67 18.41 -1.24
N HIS A 347 12.50 18.45 -0.60
CA HIS A 347 12.23 17.66 0.61
C HIS A 347 11.96 16.17 0.37
N TRP A 348 11.68 15.78 -0.87
CA TRP A 348 11.41 14.39 -1.29
C TRP A 348 10.41 13.63 -0.39
N PRO A 349 9.14 14.06 -0.30
CA PRO A 349 8.12 13.37 0.51
C PRO A 349 7.86 11.91 0.11
N GLY A 350 8.11 11.52 -1.15
CA GLY A 350 8.08 10.12 -1.60
C GLY A 350 9.46 9.46 -1.65
N ASN A 351 10.46 10.08 -1.03
CA ASN A 351 11.82 9.58 -0.84
C ASN A 351 12.47 9.10 -2.15
N VAL A 352 13.19 7.98 -2.12
CA VAL A 352 13.95 7.45 -3.26
C VAL A 352 13.02 7.08 -4.41
N ARG A 353 11.80 6.60 -4.13
CA ARG A 353 10.82 6.27 -5.16
C ARG A 353 10.36 7.50 -5.95
N GLU A 354 10.16 8.63 -5.27
CA GLU A 354 9.83 9.89 -5.95
C GLU A 354 11.01 10.37 -6.80
N LEU A 355 12.24 10.34 -6.27
CA LEU A 355 13.44 10.70 -7.02
C LEU A 355 13.60 9.85 -8.29
N GLU A 356 13.50 8.53 -8.17
CA GLU A 356 13.57 7.60 -9.31
C GLU A 356 12.50 7.92 -10.36
N HIS A 357 11.25 8.08 -9.95
CA HIS A 357 10.15 8.45 -10.85
C HIS A 357 10.41 9.79 -11.57
N VAL A 358 10.99 10.78 -10.89
CA VAL A 358 11.32 12.07 -11.50
C VAL A 358 12.40 11.93 -12.56
N ILE A 359 13.45 11.16 -12.27
CA ILE A 359 14.54 10.92 -13.21
C ILE A 359 14.04 10.13 -14.42
N GLU A 360 13.28 9.06 -14.20
CA GLU A 360 12.65 8.26 -15.26
C GLU A 360 11.78 9.12 -16.17
N ALA A 361 10.90 9.92 -15.58
CA ALA A 361 10.01 10.81 -16.33
C ALA A 361 10.79 11.89 -17.10
N SER A 362 11.92 12.35 -16.57
CA SER A 362 12.77 13.34 -17.24
C SER A 362 13.49 12.73 -18.44
N LEU A 363 13.99 11.48 -18.30
CA LEU A 363 14.63 10.75 -19.39
C LEU A 363 13.65 10.44 -20.54
N ASN A 364 12.37 10.22 -20.25
CA ASN A 364 11.34 10.08 -21.29
C ASN A 364 11.13 11.34 -22.14
N LEU A 365 11.60 12.51 -21.68
CA LEU A 365 11.49 13.78 -22.39
C LEU A 365 12.77 14.18 -23.12
N ILE A 366 13.85 13.38 -22.98
CA ILE A 366 15.12 13.57 -23.68
C ILE A 366 14.99 13.04 -25.11
N ASN A 367 15.51 13.80 -26.07
CA ASN A 367 15.60 13.38 -27.48
C ASN A 367 17.05 13.07 -27.87
N HIS A 368 17.89 14.11 -27.89
CA HIS A 368 19.28 14.04 -28.34
C HIS A 368 20.24 14.67 -27.33
N GLU A 369 19.72 15.19 -26.23
CA GLU A 369 20.46 15.86 -25.17
C GLU A 369 21.22 14.82 -24.33
N GLU A 370 22.49 15.09 -24.03
CA GLU A 370 23.28 14.26 -23.10
C GLU A 370 23.08 14.67 -21.63
N THR A 371 22.25 15.68 -21.34
CA THR A 371 22.08 16.26 -20.00
C THR A 371 20.62 16.56 -19.71
N ILE A 372 20.15 16.12 -18.54
CA ILE A 372 18.82 16.48 -18.04
C ILE A 372 18.84 17.92 -17.54
N GLU A 373 18.29 18.81 -18.35
CA GLU A 373 17.99 20.20 -17.96
C GLU A 373 16.63 20.35 -17.27
N PHE A 374 16.42 21.51 -16.62
CA PHE A 374 15.24 21.77 -15.79
C PHE A 374 13.91 21.67 -16.55
N HIS A 375 13.89 22.00 -17.84
CA HIS A 375 12.68 21.92 -18.66
C HIS A 375 12.23 20.49 -18.96
N HIS A 376 13.13 19.51 -18.83
CA HIS A 376 12.81 18.08 -18.89
C HIS A 376 12.17 17.54 -17.59
N LEU A 377 12.22 18.28 -16.48
CA LEU A 377 11.57 17.81 -15.25
C LEU A 377 10.03 17.78 -15.42
N PRO A 378 9.32 16.86 -14.74
CA PRO A 378 7.86 16.83 -14.79
C PRO A 378 7.24 18.17 -14.37
N TYR A 379 6.12 18.52 -15.00
CA TYR A 379 5.48 19.85 -14.85
C TYR A 379 5.27 20.31 -13.40
N GLN A 380 4.94 19.38 -12.50
CA GLN A 380 4.69 19.67 -11.09
C GLN A 380 5.94 20.17 -10.33
N TYR A 381 7.14 19.77 -10.77
CA TYR A 381 8.40 20.23 -10.18
C TYR A 381 8.88 21.55 -10.79
N ARG A 382 8.63 21.75 -12.10
CA ARG A 382 8.90 23.02 -12.78
C ARG A 382 8.12 24.22 -12.21
N LYS A 383 6.90 24.00 -11.70
CA LYS A 383 6.03 25.07 -11.19
C LYS A 383 6.34 25.49 -9.75
N ARG A 384 6.98 24.64 -8.94
CA ARG A 384 7.14 24.86 -7.49
C ARG A 384 8.08 26.01 -7.17
N GLU A 385 9.13 26.25 -7.96
CA GLU A 385 10.04 27.39 -7.78
C GLU A 385 9.39 28.75 -8.04
N THR A 386 8.39 28.83 -8.91
CA THR A 386 7.70 30.11 -9.17
C THR A 386 6.84 30.58 -7.98
N LYS A 387 6.51 29.69 -7.03
CA LYS A 387 5.69 30.02 -5.84
C LYS A 387 6.44 30.04 -4.51
N THR A 388 7.67 29.52 -4.44
CA THR A 388 8.52 29.55 -3.23
C THR A 388 9.46 30.75 -3.16
N SER A 389 9.23 31.80 -3.96
CA SER A 389 9.71 33.13 -3.61
C SER A 389 8.81 33.71 -2.51
N ASN A 390 9.04 33.24 -1.29
CA ASN A 390 8.50 33.86 -0.09
C ASN A 390 8.85 35.37 -0.16
N PRO A 391 7.90 36.32 -0.03
CA PRO A 391 8.22 37.75 -0.12
C PRO A 391 9.28 38.17 0.91
N ALA A 392 9.43 37.40 2.01
CA ALA A 392 10.51 37.54 2.98
C ALA A 392 11.92 37.34 2.41
N THR A 393 12.13 36.41 1.46
CA THR A 393 13.45 36.17 0.85
C THR A 393 13.84 37.25 -0.16
N ARG A 394 12.87 37.82 -0.88
CA ARG A 394 13.14 39.00 -1.76
C ARG A 394 13.48 40.26 -0.97
N LEU A 395 12.93 40.43 0.23
CA LEU A 395 13.23 41.58 1.11
C LEU A 395 14.66 41.55 1.66
N LEU A 396 15.26 40.36 1.80
CA LEU A 396 16.61 40.14 2.30
C LEU A 396 17.69 40.28 1.20
N GLN A 397 17.36 39.98 -0.06
CA GLN A 397 18.33 40.00 -1.17
C GLN A 397 18.52 41.37 -1.81
N ALA A 398 17.67 42.36 -1.51
CA ALA A 398 17.70 43.65 -2.21
C ALA A 398 18.81 44.62 -1.78
N ASP A 399 19.47 44.44 -0.63
CA ASP A 399 20.58 45.31 -0.21
C ASP A 399 21.63 44.55 0.61
N SER A 400 22.59 43.95 -0.08
CA SER A 400 23.78 43.33 0.51
C SER A 400 24.83 44.38 0.93
N ASN A 401 24.46 45.28 1.84
CA ASN A 401 25.43 46.15 2.54
C ASN A 401 25.58 45.68 3.99
N TYR A 402 26.44 44.67 4.19
CA TYR A 402 26.72 44.01 5.48
C TYR A 402 27.51 44.88 6.49
N ASN A 403 27.66 46.19 6.27
CA ASN A 403 28.46 47.11 7.09
C ASN A 403 27.64 47.88 8.16
N THR A 404 26.57 47.31 8.68
CA THR A 404 25.73 47.94 9.72
C THR A 404 25.54 47.00 10.90
N HIS A 405 25.40 47.56 12.11
CA HIS A 405 25.23 46.76 13.32
C HIS A 405 23.88 46.00 13.29
N LEU A 406 23.81 44.84 13.96
CA LEU A 406 22.60 43.99 14.02
C LEU A 406 21.34 44.77 14.39
N SER A 407 21.45 45.75 15.28
CA SER A 407 20.34 46.62 15.69
C SER A 407 19.75 47.41 14.50
N ASP A 408 20.59 47.90 13.59
CA ASP A 408 20.16 48.70 12.45
C ASP A 408 19.50 47.82 11.39
N GLN A 409 20.02 46.61 11.18
CA GLN A 409 19.45 45.60 10.28
C GLN A 409 18.07 45.15 10.75
N LEU A 410 17.91 44.89 12.05
CA LEU A 410 16.62 44.53 12.64
C LEU A 410 15.60 45.67 12.49
N ALA A 411 16.02 46.93 12.69
CA ALA A 411 15.16 48.09 12.50
C ALA A 411 14.75 48.28 11.03
N LEU A 412 15.68 48.06 10.09
CA LEU A 412 15.40 48.14 8.65
C LEU A 412 14.43 47.04 8.20
N PHE A 413 14.64 45.81 8.66
CA PHE A 413 13.74 44.70 8.41
C PHE A 413 12.35 44.98 8.99
N GLU A 414 12.27 45.41 10.25
CA GLU A 414 11.01 45.76 10.90
C GLU A 414 10.26 46.85 10.12
N LYS A 415 10.98 47.89 9.67
CA LYS A 415 10.41 48.98 8.86
C LYS A 415 9.83 48.47 7.54
N ARG A 416 10.58 47.64 6.80
CA ARG A 416 10.13 47.06 5.52
C ARG A 416 8.94 46.14 5.72
N TYR A 417 8.98 45.30 6.75
CA TYR A 417 7.92 44.35 7.07
C TYR A 417 6.61 45.09 7.39
N ILE A 418 6.67 46.12 8.25
CA ILE A 418 5.51 46.96 8.55
C ILE A 418 5.03 47.70 7.29
N GLN A 419 5.92 48.22 6.45
CA GLN A 419 5.57 48.93 5.22
C GLN A 419 4.84 48.05 4.21
N HIS A 420 5.28 46.80 4.04
CA HIS A 420 4.63 45.83 3.17
C HIS A 420 3.17 45.57 3.59
N PHE A 421 2.94 45.33 4.88
CA PHE A 421 1.58 45.08 5.40
C PHE A 421 0.72 46.35 5.46
N LEU A 422 1.33 47.55 5.56
CA LEU A 422 0.61 48.81 5.38
C LEU A 422 0.13 48.95 3.94
N GLN A 423 1.00 48.74 2.95
CA GLN A 423 0.62 48.79 1.53
C GLN A 423 -0.46 47.77 1.18
N LYS A 424 -0.31 46.52 1.65
CA LYS A 424 -1.29 45.45 1.45
C LYS A 424 -2.70 45.80 1.99
N ASN A 425 -2.75 46.55 3.09
CA ASN A 425 -4.00 46.96 3.73
C ASN A 425 -4.42 48.40 3.39
N ASN A 426 -3.92 48.98 2.30
CA ASN A 426 -4.22 50.37 1.90
C ASN A 426 -4.00 51.38 3.04
N TYR A 427 -2.95 51.18 3.84
CA TYR A 427 -2.58 51.99 5.01
C TYR A 427 -3.62 52.01 6.15
N HIS A 428 -4.56 51.07 6.18
CA HIS A 428 -5.47 50.90 7.32
C HIS A 428 -4.77 50.30 8.54
N ILE A 429 -4.28 51.18 9.43
CA ILE A 429 -3.51 50.83 10.65
C ILE A 429 -4.18 49.73 11.49
N THR A 430 -5.50 49.77 11.69
CA THR A 430 -6.20 48.77 12.51
C THR A 430 -6.18 47.38 11.87
N ASN A 431 -6.31 47.29 10.54
CA ASN A 431 -6.29 46.02 9.81
C ASN A 431 -4.86 45.48 9.72
N THR A 432 -3.90 46.37 9.42
CA THR A 432 -2.47 46.04 9.46
C THR A 432 -2.03 45.51 10.82
N ALA A 433 -2.47 46.13 11.93
CA ALA A 433 -2.12 45.67 13.28
C ALA A 433 -2.69 44.29 13.58
N LYS A 434 -3.96 44.04 13.21
CA LYS A 434 -4.60 42.72 13.33
C LYS A 434 -3.85 41.66 12.53
N GLU A 435 -3.47 41.95 11.29
CA GLU A 435 -2.76 41.00 10.43
C GLU A 435 -1.33 40.73 10.91
N LEU A 436 -0.67 41.73 11.49
CA LEU A 436 0.65 41.60 12.13
C LEU A 436 0.59 40.95 13.53
N GLY A 437 -0.61 40.64 14.05
CA GLY A 437 -0.77 40.03 15.37
C GLY A 437 -0.41 40.94 16.55
N ILE A 438 -0.42 42.27 16.37
CA ILE A 438 -0.07 43.25 17.40
C ILE A 438 -1.21 44.24 17.66
N SER A 439 -1.20 44.91 18.83
CA SER A 439 -2.19 45.95 19.10
C SER A 439 -1.99 47.18 18.20
N ARG A 440 -3.07 47.90 17.89
CA ARG A 440 -3.02 49.16 17.12
C ARG A 440 -2.03 50.16 17.73
N GLN A 441 -2.00 50.26 19.06
CA GLN A 441 -1.08 51.13 19.80
C GLN A 441 0.39 50.67 19.65
N SER A 442 0.66 49.36 19.67
CA SER A 442 2.00 48.79 19.45
C SER A 442 2.51 49.07 18.03
N LEU A 443 1.64 48.93 17.02
CA LEU A 443 1.99 49.26 15.64
C LEU A 443 2.32 50.76 15.50
N GLN A 444 1.48 51.64 16.04
CA GLN A 444 1.72 53.10 16.00
C GLN A 444 3.02 53.50 16.71
N TYR A 445 3.33 52.88 17.86
CA TYR A 445 4.58 53.10 18.57
C TYR A 445 5.80 52.68 17.73
N ARG A 446 5.77 51.49 17.12
CA ARG A 446 6.84 50.98 16.26
C ARG A 446 7.04 51.85 15.01
N MET A 447 5.96 52.28 14.36
CA MET A 447 6.02 53.20 13.21
C MET A 447 6.65 54.55 13.57
N LYS A 448 6.33 55.10 14.75
CA LYS A 448 6.92 56.34 15.26
C LYS A 448 8.42 56.16 15.55
N ARG A 449 8.80 55.05 16.19
CA ARG A 449 10.20 54.72 16.48
C ARG A 449 11.03 54.57 15.20
N LEU A 450 10.45 54.02 14.13
CA LEU A 450 11.11 53.76 12.85
C LEU A 450 11.04 54.94 11.86
N ASN A 451 10.57 56.11 12.30
CA ASN A 451 10.39 57.33 11.49
C ASN A 451 9.64 57.06 10.17
N MET A 452 8.51 56.34 10.24
CA MET A 452 7.65 56.09 9.08
C MET A 452 6.65 57.26 8.91
N GLN A 453 6.76 58.01 7.81
CA GLN A 453 5.75 59.00 7.43
C GLN A 453 4.63 58.32 6.62
N ILE A 454 3.39 58.45 7.07
CA ILE A 454 2.20 58.02 6.32
C ILE A 454 1.68 59.23 5.56
N ASN A 455 1.81 59.25 4.24
CA ASN A 455 1.06 60.19 3.42
C ASN A 455 -0.36 59.63 3.26
N PHE A 456 -1.33 60.22 3.94
CA PHE A 456 -2.73 59.95 3.66
C PHE A 456 -3.04 60.47 2.26
N ILE A 457 -3.24 59.55 1.31
CA ILE A 457 -3.93 59.89 0.06
C ILE A 457 -5.40 60.03 0.46
N GLN A 458 -5.91 61.26 0.40
CA GLN A 458 -7.35 61.55 0.59
C GLN A 458 -8.18 60.92 -0.51
#